data_AF-A0A3B8XZE0-F1
#
_entry.id   AF-A0A3B8XZE0-F1
#
_cell.length_a   1.000
_cell.length_b   1.000
_cell.length_c   1.000
_cell.angle_alpha   90.00
_cell.angle_beta   90.00
_cell.angle_gamma   90.00
#
_symmetry.space_group_name_H-M   'P 1'
#
loop_
_entity.id
_entity.type
_entity.pdbx_description
1 polymer ?
#
loop_
_entity_poly.entity_id
_entity_poly.type
_entity_poly.pdbx_seq_one_letter_code
_entity_poly.pdbx_strand_id
1 'polypeptide(L)'
;MNKPPISQDHSSAWVIQTWLSFIISISATSIGIIYLPVDVWVKGFMGMGLTFTIGSTVSLVKTQRDLHEGKKITSRVEEAKVEKLLSEHNVI
;
A
#
# COMPACT_ATOMS: atom_id res chain seq x y z
N MET A 1 -3.21 28.41 12.37
CA MET A 1 -2.73 28.44 10.97
C MET A 1 -3.21 27.16 10.31
N ASN A 2 -4.38 27.19 9.66
CA ASN A 2 -5.04 26.01 9.09
C ASN A 2 -4.29 25.57 7.83
N LYS A 3 -3.40 24.57 7.94
CA LYS A 3 -2.77 23.99 6.74
C LYS A 3 -3.78 23.02 6.14
N PRO A 4 -4.29 23.26 4.91
CA PRO A 4 -5.18 22.30 4.28
C PRO A 4 -4.44 20.95 4.16
N PRO A 5 -5.14 19.82 4.39
CA PRO A 5 -4.53 18.52 4.25
C PRO A 5 -3.99 18.39 2.82
N ILE A 6 -2.68 18.19 2.69
CA ILE A 6 -2.05 17.96 1.40
C ILE A 6 -2.52 16.58 0.94
N SER A 7 -3.50 16.54 0.04
CA SER A 7 -3.87 15.31 -0.66
C SER A 7 -2.73 14.95 -1.61
N GLN A 8 -2.00 13.89 -1.27
CA GLN A 8 -0.93 13.34 -2.08
C GLN A 8 -1.55 12.37 -3.09
N ASP A 9 -2.30 12.89 -4.06
CA ASP A 9 -2.91 12.07 -5.09
C ASP A 9 -1.90 11.82 -6.22
N HIS A 10 -1.81 10.56 -6.66
CA HIS A 10 -0.98 10.19 -7.81
C HIS A 10 -1.70 10.53 -9.12
N SER A 11 -0.94 10.95 -10.13
CA SER A 11 -1.47 11.11 -11.49
C SER A 11 -2.00 9.78 -12.04
N SER A 12 -3.08 9.83 -12.82
CA SER A 12 -3.65 8.64 -13.49
C SER A 12 -2.61 7.86 -14.30
N ALA A 13 -1.67 8.57 -14.95
CA ALA A 13 -0.58 7.93 -15.70
C ALA A 13 0.34 7.08 -14.80
N TRP A 14 0.64 7.57 -13.59
CA TRP A 14 1.46 6.83 -12.62
C TRP A 14 0.72 5.59 -12.10
N VAL A 15 -0.58 5.71 -11.83
CA VAL A 15 -1.41 4.57 -11.43
C VAL A 15 -1.40 3.50 -12.52
N ILE A 16 -1.58 3.87 -13.78
CA ILE A 16 -1.54 2.91 -14.91
C ILE A 16 -0.16 2.26 -15.03
N GLN A 17 0.93 3.04 -14.93
CA GLN A 17 2.29 2.53 -15.04
C GLN A 17 2.62 1.50 -13.94
N THR A 18 2.22 1.76 -12.70
CA THR A 18 2.48 0.84 -11.58
C THR A 18 1.75 -0.49 -11.76
N TRP A 19 0.49 -0.45 -12.21
CA TRP A 19 -0.27 -1.66 -12.56
C TRP A 19 0.37 -2.43 -13.71
N LEU A 20 0.79 -1.72 -14.77
CA LEU A 20 1.42 -2.34 -15.93
C LEU A 20 2.74 -3.02 -15.53
N SER A 21 3.57 -2.34 -14.74
CA SER A 21 4.86 -2.88 -14.26
C SER A 21 4.65 -4.14 -13.42
N PHE A 22 3.63 -4.14 -12.54
CA PHE A 22 3.29 -5.29 -11.72
C PHE A 22 2.87 -6.50 -12.56
N ILE A 23 1.98 -6.29 -13.54
CA ILE A 23 1.53 -7.35 -14.46
C ILE A 23 2.71 -7.90 -15.27
N ILE A 24 3.52 -7.03 -15.87
CA ILE A 24 4.69 -7.43 -16.67
C ILE A 24 5.66 -8.25 -15.81
N SER A 25 5.94 -7.82 -14.57
CA SER A 25 6.86 -8.52 -13.67
C SER A 25 6.37 -9.94 -13.33
N ILE A 26 5.08 -10.09 -13.00
CA ILE A 26 4.49 -11.40 -12.68
C ILE A 26 4.50 -12.29 -13.91
N SER A 27 4.08 -11.77 -15.07
CA SER A 27 4.05 -12.51 -16.32
C SER A 27 5.45 -12.96 -16.73
N ALA A 28 6.43 -12.07 -16.72
CA ALA A 28 7.82 -12.40 -17.07
C ALA A 28 8.40 -13.51 -16.18
N THR A 29 8.18 -13.41 -14.86
CA THR A 29 8.65 -14.43 -13.91
C THR A 29 7.94 -15.76 -14.13
N SER A 30 6.62 -15.74 -14.33
CA SER A 30 5.82 -16.95 -14.57
C SER A 30 6.23 -17.66 -15.87
N ILE A 31 6.46 -16.89 -16.93
CA ILE A 31 7.01 -17.39 -18.21
C ILE A 31 8.39 -18.02 -17.96
N GLY A 32 9.27 -17.35 -17.22
CA GLY A 32 10.58 -17.91 -16.85
C GLY A 32 10.48 -19.26 -16.14
N ILE A 33 9.55 -19.41 -15.20
CA ILE A 33 9.31 -20.68 -14.50
C ILE A 33 8.81 -21.77 -15.46
N ILE A 34 7.90 -21.43 -16.38
CA ILE A 34 7.34 -22.39 -17.35
C ILE A 34 8.41 -22.92 -18.30
N TYR A 35 9.26 -22.04 -18.83
CA TYR A 35 10.31 -22.40 -19.79
C TYR A 35 11.60 -22.95 -19.15
N LEU A 36 11.70 -22.98 -17.82
CA LEU A 36 12.86 -23.51 -17.14
C LEU A 36 13.04 -25.02 -17.44
N PRO A 37 14.22 -25.49 -17.85
CA PRO A 37 14.45 -26.90 -18.18
C PRO A 37 14.72 -27.74 -16.92
N VAL A 38 13.73 -27.81 -16.03
CA VAL A 38 13.78 -28.55 -14.76
C VAL A 38 12.53 -29.40 -14.57
N ASP A 39 12.57 -30.28 -13.58
CA ASP A 39 11.43 -31.12 -13.21
C ASP A 39 10.21 -30.30 -12.77
N VAL A 40 9.01 -30.87 -12.99
CA VAL A 40 7.72 -30.25 -12.66
C VAL A 40 7.62 -29.92 -11.17
N TRP A 41 8.18 -30.73 -10.28
CA TRP A 41 8.19 -30.44 -8.84
C TRP A 41 8.90 -29.15 -8.50
N VAL A 42 10.05 -28.89 -9.14
CA VAL A 42 10.83 -27.66 -8.91
C VAL A 42 10.05 -26.45 -9.42
N LYS A 43 9.39 -26.56 -10.59
CA LYS A 43 8.51 -25.50 -11.10
C LYS A 43 7.34 -25.23 -10.15
N GLY A 44 6.75 -26.29 -9.59
CA GLY A 44 5.69 -26.19 -8.59
C GLY A 44 6.15 -25.45 -7.33
N PHE A 45 7.32 -25.79 -6.80
CA PHE A 45 7.92 -25.10 -5.66
C PHE A 45 8.14 -23.61 -5.94
N MET A 46 8.71 -23.26 -7.10
CA MET A 46 8.91 -21.87 -7.51
C MET A 46 7.58 -21.13 -7.69
N GLY A 47 6.57 -21.77 -8.27
CA GLY A 47 5.24 -21.20 -8.46
C GLY A 47 4.52 -20.93 -7.13
N MET A 48 4.62 -21.85 -6.16
CA MET A 48 4.12 -21.63 -4.80
C MET A 48 4.81 -20.44 -4.14
N GLY A 49 6.14 -20.36 -4.22
CA GLY A 49 6.92 -19.25 -3.69
C GLY A 49 6.51 -17.91 -4.30
N LEU A 50 6.44 -17.83 -5.64
CA LEU A 50 6.01 -16.63 -6.35
C LEU A 50 4.61 -16.18 -5.90
N THR A 51 3.65 -17.11 -5.85
CA THR A 51 2.26 -16.81 -5.47
C THR A 51 2.18 -16.31 -4.02
N PHE A 52 2.90 -16.97 -3.10
CA PHE A 52 2.92 -16.58 -1.69
C PHE A 52 3.59 -15.21 -1.48
N THR A 53 4.69 -14.93 -2.19
CA THR A 53 5.35 -13.62 -2.16
C THR A 53 4.43 -12.50 -2.65
N ILE A 54 3.69 -12.72 -3.75
CA ILE A 54 2.72 -11.74 -4.26
C ILE A 54 1.61 -11.49 -3.23
N GLY A 55 1.00 -12.57 -2.73
CA GLY A 55 -0.09 -12.48 -1.75
C GLY A 55 0.32 -11.79 -0.45
N SER A 56 1.48 -12.14 0.10
CA SER A 56 2.01 -11.51 1.32
C SER A 56 2.39 -10.04 1.10
N THR A 57 2.93 -9.67 -0.06
CA THR A 57 3.22 -8.28 -0.41
C THR A 57 1.95 -7.43 -0.45
N VAL A 58 0.88 -7.92 -1.09
CA VAL A 58 -0.40 -7.21 -1.14
C VAL A 58 -1.00 -7.04 0.26
N SER A 59 -0.95 -8.08 1.09
CA SER A 59 -1.40 -7.99 2.49
C SER A 59 -0.56 -6.99 3.29
N LEU A 60 0.76 -7.00 3.13
CA LEU A 60 1.67 -6.08 3.80
C LEU A 60 1.38 -4.62 3.42
N VAL A 61 1.20 -4.33 2.12
CA VAL A 61 0.88 -2.97 1.64
C VAL A 61 -0.46 -2.49 2.19
N LYS A 62 -1.48 -3.35 2.24
CA LYS A 62 -2.77 -3.02 2.87
C LYS A 62 -2.59 -2.65 4.34
N THR A 63 -1.90 -3.50 5.11
CA THR A 63 -1.62 -3.22 6.52
C THR A 63 -0.88 -1.89 6.70
N GLN A 64 0.12 -1.59 5.87
CA GLN A 64 0.85 -0.32 5.96
C GLN A 64 -0.04 0.88 5.60
N ARG A 65 -0.90 0.77 4.58
CA ARG A 65 -1.85 1.81 4.21
C ARG A 65 -2.86 2.06 5.33
N ASP A 66 -3.42 0.99 5.90
CA ASP A 66 -4.40 1.08 6.98
C ASP A 66 -3.76 1.71 8.25
N LEU A 67 -2.49 1.39 8.55
CA LEU A 67 -1.72 2.05 9.63
C LEU A 67 -1.47 3.54 9.34
N HIS A 68 -1.17 3.90 8.09
CA HIS A 68 -0.95 5.28 7.68
C HIS A 68 -2.23 6.12 7.78
N GLU A 69 -3.35 5.60 7.27
CA GLU A 69 -4.67 6.22 7.35
C GLU A 69 -5.13 6.35 8.82
N GLY A 70 -4.93 5.31 9.63
CA GLY A 70 -5.26 5.33 11.05
C GLY A 70 -4.53 6.43 11.83
N LYS A 71 -3.23 6.58 11.62
CA LYS A 71 -2.43 7.66 12.26
C LYS A 71 -2.94 9.05 11.88
N LYS A 72 -3.30 9.26 10.60
CA LYS A 72 -3.83 10.53 10.10
C LYS A 72 -5.20 10.87 10.71
N ILE A 73 -6.04 9.87 10.99
CA ILE A 73 -7.34 10.09 11.64
C ILE A 73 -7.14 10.46 13.11
N THR A 74 -6.31 9.72 13.85
CA THR A 74 -6.04 9.99 15.27
C THR A 74 -5.50 11.40 15.48
N SER A 75 -4.54 11.85 14.67
CA SER A 75 -3.97 13.20 14.81
C SER A 75 -5.01 14.31 14.61
N ARG A 76 -5.95 14.13 13.66
CA ARG A 76 -7.04 15.08 13.42
C ARG A 76 -8.04 15.14 14.58
N VAL A 77 -8.29 14.01 15.23
CA VAL A 77 -9.16 13.95 16.42
C VAL A 77 -8.49 14.63 17.61
N GLU A 78 -7.19 14.42 17.81
CA GLU A 78 -6.41 15.10 18.85
C GLU A 78 -6.40 16.62 18.62
N GLU A 79 -6.15 17.07 17.40
CA GLU A 79 -6.17 18.49 17.04
C GLU A 79 -7.54 19.12 17.32
N ALA A 80 -8.64 18.47 16.92
CA ALA A 80 -9.99 18.96 17.19
C ALA A 80 -10.33 18.99 18.69
N LYS A 81 -9.87 18.00 19.47
CA LYS A 81 -10.05 18.00 20.93
C LYS A 81 -9.26 19.13 21.59
N VAL A 82 -8.02 19.36 21.16
CA VAL A 82 -7.17 20.45 21.64
C VAL A 82 -7.81 21.81 21.31
N GLU A 83 -8.30 21.98 20.09
CA GLU A 83 -9.01 23.20 19.67
C GLU A 83 -10.25 23.46 20.55
N LYS A 84 -11.03 22.41 20.87
CA LYS A 84 -12.18 22.53 21.78
C LYS A 84 -11.77 22.98 23.17
N LEU A 85 -10.73 22.36 23.75
CA LEU A 85 -10.24 22.71 25.09
C LEU A 85 -9.72 24.16 25.15
N LEU A 86 -9.01 24.60 24.12
CA LEU A 86 -8.56 25.99 23.99
C LEU A 86 -9.74 26.96 23.85
N SER A 87 -10.76 26.59 23.07
CA SER A 87 -11.96 27.42 22.91
C SER A 87 -12.78 27.54 24.20
N GLU A 88 -12.88 26.47 25.01
CA GLU A 88 -13.59 26.49 26.29
C GLU A 88 -12.87 27.35 27.34
N HIS A 89 -11.53 27.40 27.33
CA HIS A 89 -10.76 28.19 28.29
C HIS A 89 -10.58 29.67 27.90
N ASN A 90 -10.70 30.01 26.62
CA ASN A 90 -10.57 31.38 26.11
C ASN A 90 -11.88 32.20 26.17
N VAL A 91 -12.90 31.74 26.89
CA VAL A 91 -14.20 32.42 27.07
C VAL A 91 -14.26 33.20 28.41
N ILE A 92 -13.10 33.54 28.99
CA ILE A 92 -12.99 34.47 30.15
C ILE A 92 -12.18 35.69 29.74
#